data_AF-A0A519BQN7-F1
#
_entry.id   AF-A0A519BQN7-F1
#
_cell.length_a   1.000
_cell.length_b   1.000
_cell.length_c   1.000
_cell.angle_alpha   90.00
_cell.angle_beta   90.00
_cell.angle_gamma   90.00
#
_symmetry.space_group_name_H-M   'P 1'
#
loop_
_entity.id
_entity.type
_entity.pdbx_description
1 polymer ?
#
loop_
_entity_poly.entity_id
_entity_poly.type
_entity_poly.pdbx_seq_one_letter_code
_entity_poly.pdbx_strand_id
1 'polypeptide(L)'
;MNNKDLSEQNNGSEENNNNGRDDIFDKDVTEYKNEDEETPKEVPAELRKIITQPYDYSIKYLVSMIKNKEKGNEGKIYLEPEFQRNTQVWDDKTASLLIESILMNVPIPPIYVSEEEDGTWNVIDGLQRVNTFKRFINNEFKLRGLEAFPQLNKSNYKTLNPKAKNILDDGNLRIIVITQDSNPEMKYDIFMRLNRGSVSLTEQELRNCLFRGNFNNLIKDLCNNDKLLSILGLQKPHKRMADAELILRYFALSGNFNWDTQKLGKYNGVMKTFLNTYIKELHAAVISDTSAVNFRTLKTE
;
A
#
# COMPACT_ATOMS: atom_id res chain seq x y z
N MET A 1 -51.16 52.70 14.60
CA MET A 1 -51.32 51.61 15.60
C MET A 1 -50.80 50.32 14.97
N ASN A 2 -49.72 49.79 15.55
CA ASN A 2 -49.14 48.41 15.51
C ASN A 2 -49.01 47.68 14.15
N ASN A 3 -47.77 47.41 13.67
CA ASN A 3 -46.90 46.25 13.97
C ASN A 3 -47.57 44.90 13.60
N LYS A 4 -47.01 43.95 12.82
CA LYS A 4 -45.61 43.58 12.51
C LYS A 4 -45.59 42.48 11.40
N ASP A 5 -44.48 42.45 10.64
CA ASP A 5 -43.72 41.32 10.02
C ASP A 5 -44.44 40.30 9.09
N LEU A 6 -44.20 40.25 7.77
CA LEU A 6 -43.03 39.76 6.97
C LEU A 6 -42.64 38.29 7.20
N SER A 7 -42.91 37.41 6.22
CA SER A 7 -41.87 36.65 5.49
C SER A 7 -42.43 35.76 4.36
N GLU A 8 -41.74 35.82 3.23
CA GLU A 8 -41.89 35.02 2.01
C GLU A 8 -41.10 33.70 2.07
N GLN A 9 -41.55 32.72 1.29
CA GLN A 9 -40.81 31.70 0.52
C GLN A 9 -39.68 30.89 1.19
N ASN A 10 -39.79 29.55 1.18
CA ASN A 10 -39.01 28.72 0.25
C ASN A 10 -39.31 27.22 0.38
N ASN A 11 -39.48 26.57 -0.78
CA ASN A 11 -39.48 25.12 -0.94
C ASN A 11 -38.07 24.58 -0.70
N GLY A 12 -37.87 23.85 0.40
CA GLY A 12 -36.67 23.06 0.65
C GLY A 12 -36.89 21.61 0.25
N SER A 13 -36.21 21.18 -0.82
CA SER A 13 -35.95 19.79 -1.13
C SER A 13 -35.17 19.13 0.01
N GLU A 14 -35.70 18.02 0.54
CA GLU A 14 -35.05 17.21 1.56
C GLU A 14 -33.73 16.62 1.03
N GLU A 15 -32.61 17.24 1.42
CA GLU A 15 -31.29 16.61 1.34
C GLU A 15 -31.20 15.52 2.41
N ASN A 16 -31.24 14.25 1.96
CA ASN A 16 -30.91 13.09 2.77
C ASN A 16 -29.42 13.11 3.15
N ASN A 17 -29.12 13.75 4.27
CA ASN A 17 -27.85 13.62 4.99
C ASN A 17 -27.73 12.23 5.63
N ASN A 18 -27.24 11.24 4.89
CA ASN A 18 -26.77 9.97 5.44
C ASN A 18 -25.25 10.03 5.71
N ASN A 19 -24.86 10.89 6.67
CA ASN A 19 -23.49 10.96 7.21
C ASN A 19 -23.42 10.24 8.56
N GLY A 20 -23.59 8.92 8.56
CA GLY A 20 -23.40 8.11 9.75
C GLY A 20 -23.51 6.63 9.43
N ARG A 21 -22.36 5.94 9.43
CA ARG A 21 -22.13 4.51 9.68
C ARG A 21 -20.79 4.07 9.07
N ASP A 22 -19.68 4.62 9.56
CA ASP A 22 -18.34 3.98 9.45
C ASP A 22 -17.86 3.53 10.86
N ASP A 23 -18.80 3.36 11.80
CA ASP A 23 -18.52 3.20 13.24
C ASP A 23 -17.80 1.89 13.63
N ILE A 24 -17.87 0.84 12.81
CA ILE A 24 -17.29 -0.47 13.15
C ILE A 24 -15.76 -0.47 13.06
N PHE A 25 -15.19 0.38 12.20
CA PHE A 25 -13.76 0.48 12.00
C PHE A 25 -13.15 1.74 12.61
N ASP A 26 -13.94 2.81 12.82
CA ASP A 26 -13.45 4.06 13.42
C ASP A 26 -12.97 3.91 14.88
N LYS A 27 -13.40 2.87 15.58
CA LYS A 27 -12.88 2.53 16.93
C LYS A 27 -11.68 1.57 16.91
N ASP A 28 -11.49 0.84 15.81
CA ASP A 28 -10.45 -0.18 15.64
C ASP A 28 -9.25 0.30 14.79
N VAL A 29 -9.30 1.53 14.25
CA VAL A 29 -8.07 2.26 13.90
C VAL A 29 -7.44 2.75 15.20
N THR A 30 -6.96 1.81 16.01
CA THR A 30 -5.92 2.13 16.96
C THR A 30 -4.73 2.60 16.12
N GLU A 31 -4.48 3.91 16.11
CA GLU A 31 -3.09 4.34 16.25
C GLU A 31 -2.55 3.50 17.40
N TYR A 32 -1.74 2.50 17.08
CA TYR A 32 -1.01 1.73 18.08
C TYR A 32 -0.14 2.71 18.84
N LYS A 33 -0.68 3.31 19.90
CA LYS A 33 0.13 3.77 21.01
C LYS A 33 0.74 2.51 21.58
N ASN A 34 2.04 2.34 21.34
CA ASN A 34 2.85 1.30 21.96
C ASN A 34 2.88 1.56 23.47
N GLU A 35 1.81 1.25 24.19
CA GLU A 35 1.77 1.39 25.66
C GLU A 35 1.89 0.05 26.39
N ASP A 36 1.80 -1.09 25.69
CA ASP A 36 2.13 -2.41 26.23
C ASP A 36 3.15 -3.12 25.33
N GLU A 37 4.44 -2.77 25.48
CA GLU A 37 5.53 -3.65 25.02
C GLU A 37 5.57 -4.90 25.91
N GLU A 38 4.72 -5.90 25.62
CA GLU A 38 5.21 -7.27 25.77
C GLU A 38 6.34 -7.44 24.77
N THR A 39 7.58 -7.43 25.27
CA THR A 39 8.78 -7.62 24.46
C THR A 39 8.55 -8.78 23.49
N PRO A 40 8.51 -8.52 22.16
CA PRO A 40 8.42 -9.61 21.20
C PRO A 40 9.53 -10.59 21.52
N LYS A 41 9.20 -11.88 21.67
CA LYS A 41 10.22 -12.93 21.84
C LYS A 41 11.30 -12.66 20.81
N GLU A 42 12.48 -12.28 21.29
CA GLU A 42 13.55 -11.81 20.43
C GLU A 42 13.81 -12.86 19.35
N VAL A 43 13.58 -12.51 18.08
CA VAL A 43 14.01 -13.35 16.96
C VAL A 43 15.49 -13.63 17.21
N PRO A 44 15.94 -14.90 17.35
CA PRO A 44 17.34 -15.22 17.59
C PRO A 44 18.24 -14.43 16.63
N ALA A 45 19.34 -13.87 17.12
CA ALA A 45 20.22 -13.01 16.31
C ALA A 45 20.64 -13.67 14.97
N GLU A 46 20.77 -15.00 15.00
CA GLU A 46 21.08 -15.90 13.90
C GLU A 46 20.04 -15.87 12.76
N LEU A 47 18.78 -15.56 13.08
CA LEU A 47 17.67 -15.46 12.15
C LEU A 47 17.42 -14.02 11.65
N ARG A 48 18.14 -13.00 12.16
CA ARG A 48 18.00 -11.59 11.75
C ARG A 48 18.83 -11.24 10.50
N LYS A 49 18.91 -12.14 9.53
CA LYS A 49 19.72 -11.93 8.32
C LYS A 49 19.02 -10.93 7.39
N ILE A 50 19.67 -9.79 7.16
CA ILE A 50 19.29 -8.80 6.15
C ILE A 50 20.43 -8.71 5.14
N ILE A 51 20.12 -8.92 3.87
CA ILE A 51 21.06 -8.74 2.76
C ILE A 51 20.52 -7.63 1.88
N THR A 52 21.36 -6.61 1.67
CA THR A 52 21.02 -5.49 0.80
C THR A 52 22.02 -5.33 -0.33
N GLN A 53 21.53 -4.94 -1.51
CA GLN A 53 22.36 -4.60 -2.67
C GLN A 53 22.03 -3.17 -3.14
N PRO A 54 23.02 -2.26 -3.17
CA PRO A 54 22.81 -0.91 -3.66
C PRO A 54 23.00 -0.84 -5.19
N TYR A 55 22.15 -0.06 -5.85
CA TYR A 55 22.26 0.32 -7.25
C TYR A 55 22.11 1.84 -7.37
N ASP A 56 22.77 2.44 -8.35
CA ASP A 56 22.53 3.83 -8.73
C ASP A 56 22.04 3.82 -10.19
N TYR A 57 20.78 4.19 -10.40
CA TYR A 57 20.16 4.21 -11.73
C TYR A 57 19.72 5.62 -12.11
N SER A 58 19.84 5.93 -13.41
CA SER A 58 19.25 7.14 -13.95
C SER A 58 17.74 7.08 -13.86
N ILE A 59 17.09 8.23 -13.69
CA ILE A 59 15.63 8.34 -13.60
C ILE A 59 14.95 7.72 -14.82
N LYS A 60 15.50 7.95 -16.00
CA LYS A 60 14.96 7.38 -17.24
C LYS A 60 15.02 5.85 -17.24
N TYR A 61 16.12 5.28 -16.79
CA TYR A 61 16.26 3.83 -16.70
C TYR A 61 15.35 3.25 -15.62
N LEU A 62 15.31 3.86 -14.43
CA LEU A 62 14.40 3.48 -13.35
C LEU A 62 12.93 3.44 -13.84
N VAL A 63 12.48 4.46 -14.56
CA VAL A 63 11.11 4.51 -15.09
C VAL A 63 10.88 3.44 -16.17
N SER A 64 11.89 3.12 -16.99
CA SER A 64 11.78 2.03 -17.97
C SER A 64 11.64 0.65 -17.34
N MET A 65 12.17 0.46 -16.12
CA MET A 65 12.05 -0.80 -15.37
C MET A 65 10.67 -1.02 -14.75
N ILE A 66 9.75 -0.04 -14.79
CA ILE A 66 8.42 -0.20 -14.20
C ILE A 66 7.54 -1.10 -15.08
N LYS A 67 6.97 -2.16 -14.50
CA LYS A 67 5.97 -3.02 -15.15
C LYS A 67 4.79 -2.18 -15.63
N ASN A 68 4.46 -2.32 -16.90
CA ASN A 68 3.29 -1.69 -17.49
C ASN A 68 2.55 -2.73 -18.34
N LYS A 69 1.46 -3.28 -17.77
CA LYS A 69 0.63 -4.29 -18.42
C LYS A 69 0.01 -3.79 -19.73
N GLU A 70 -0.36 -2.50 -19.80
CA GLU A 70 -0.98 -1.90 -21.00
C GLU A 70 0.01 -1.75 -22.16
N LYS A 71 1.29 -1.58 -21.86
CA LYS A 71 2.35 -1.43 -22.87
C LYS A 71 3.13 -2.72 -23.16
N GLY A 72 2.71 -3.85 -22.59
CA GLY A 72 3.40 -5.14 -22.74
C GLY A 72 4.82 -5.17 -22.14
N ASN A 73 5.13 -4.28 -21.19
CA ASN A 73 6.47 -4.19 -20.61
C ASN A 73 6.63 -5.18 -19.45
N GLU A 74 7.55 -6.14 -19.60
CA GLU A 74 7.97 -7.11 -18.58
C GLU A 74 8.90 -6.51 -17.51
N GLY A 75 8.79 -5.20 -17.22
CA GLY A 75 9.69 -4.48 -16.32
C GLY A 75 9.97 -5.17 -14.97
N LYS A 76 11.08 -4.83 -14.31
CA LYS A 76 11.45 -5.45 -13.03
C LYS A 76 10.67 -4.91 -11.82
N ILE A 77 10.25 -3.65 -11.87
CA ILE A 77 9.66 -2.93 -10.74
C ILE A 77 8.14 -2.98 -10.81
N TYR A 78 7.51 -3.51 -9.77
CA TYR A 78 6.07 -3.50 -9.59
C TYR A 78 5.69 -2.39 -8.60
N LEU A 79 5.07 -1.33 -9.14
CA LEU A 79 4.61 -0.18 -8.35
C LEU A 79 3.25 -0.40 -7.70
N GLU A 80 2.44 -1.32 -8.20
CA GLU A 80 1.15 -1.58 -7.59
C GLU A 80 1.33 -2.46 -6.37
N PRO A 81 0.61 -2.18 -5.30
CA PRO A 81 -0.30 -3.22 -4.90
C PRO A 81 -1.70 -2.63 -4.82
N GLU A 82 -2.67 -3.36 -5.37
CA GLU A 82 -4.06 -2.95 -5.65
C GLU A 82 -4.77 -2.15 -4.53
N PHE A 83 -4.34 -2.28 -3.28
CA PHE A 83 -4.94 -1.62 -2.13
C PHE A 83 -4.60 -0.13 -1.99
N GLN A 84 -3.50 0.36 -2.56
CA GLN A 84 -3.16 1.79 -2.54
C GLN A 84 -3.74 2.59 -3.71
N ARG A 85 -4.55 1.96 -4.59
CA ARG A 85 -5.17 2.65 -5.74
C ARG A 85 -6.03 3.87 -5.34
N ASN A 86 -6.42 3.99 -4.07
CA ASN A 86 -7.31 5.05 -3.59
C ASN A 86 -6.72 6.04 -2.57
N THR A 87 -5.44 6.02 -2.24
CA THR A 87 -4.88 6.99 -1.27
C THR A 87 -3.46 7.48 -1.60
N GLN A 88 -3.38 8.79 -1.82
CA GLN A 88 -2.20 9.67 -1.68
C GLN A 88 -1.15 9.69 -2.81
N VAL A 89 -1.52 9.76 -4.09
CA VAL A 89 -0.56 10.31 -5.08
C VAL A 89 -0.24 11.75 -4.69
N TRP A 90 1.04 12.11 -4.58
CA TRP A 90 1.43 13.51 -4.36
C TRP A 90 0.76 14.43 -5.38
N ASP A 91 0.20 15.54 -4.87
CA ASP A 91 -0.36 16.56 -5.75
C ASP A 91 0.73 17.13 -6.67
N ASP A 92 0.30 17.72 -7.78
CA ASP A 92 1.23 18.16 -8.83
C ASP A 92 2.25 19.20 -8.36
N LYS A 93 1.97 19.97 -7.29
CA LYS A 93 2.91 20.95 -6.73
C LYS A 93 4.03 20.23 -6.00
N THR A 94 3.69 19.33 -5.08
CA THR A 94 4.67 18.51 -4.36
C THR A 94 5.50 17.65 -5.33
N ALA A 95 4.84 17.04 -6.33
CA ALA A 95 5.50 16.32 -7.40
C ALA A 95 6.45 17.21 -8.23
N SER A 96 6.08 18.47 -8.50
CA SER A 96 6.93 19.42 -9.22
C SER A 96 8.20 19.79 -8.44
N LEU A 97 8.10 19.97 -7.12
CA LEU A 97 9.26 20.28 -6.27
C LEU A 97 10.29 19.14 -6.24
N LEU A 98 9.84 17.88 -6.37
CA LEU A 98 10.75 16.74 -6.55
C LEU A 98 11.51 16.82 -7.88
N ILE A 99 10.84 17.20 -8.97
CA ILE A 99 11.49 17.40 -10.27
C ILE A 99 12.51 18.56 -10.19
N GLU A 100 12.15 19.66 -9.54
CA GLU A 100 13.07 20.79 -9.30
C GLU A 100 14.30 20.37 -8.48
N SER A 101 14.12 19.50 -7.47
CA SER A 101 15.24 18.94 -6.70
C SER A 101 16.24 18.21 -7.59
N ILE A 102 15.78 17.41 -8.56
CA ILE A 102 16.66 16.76 -9.55
C ILE A 102 17.36 17.79 -10.42
N LEU A 103 16.63 18.78 -10.93
CA LEU A 103 17.20 19.83 -11.79
C LEU A 103 18.29 20.65 -11.05
N MET A 104 18.20 20.74 -9.72
CA MET A 104 19.16 21.39 -8.85
C MET A 104 20.31 20.47 -8.39
N ASN A 105 20.30 19.18 -8.73
CA ASN A 105 21.19 18.16 -8.15
C ASN A 105 21.12 18.08 -6.61
N VAL A 106 19.94 18.32 -6.03
CA VAL A 106 19.71 18.12 -4.60
C VAL A 106 19.67 16.62 -4.31
N PRO A 107 20.40 16.13 -3.28
CA PRO A 107 20.35 14.73 -2.90
C PRO A 107 18.93 14.28 -2.56
N ILE A 108 18.43 13.26 -3.26
CA ILE A 108 17.16 12.61 -2.96
C ILE A 108 17.44 11.37 -2.11
N PRO A 109 16.63 11.08 -1.07
CA PRO A 109 16.78 9.86 -0.29
C PRO A 109 16.76 8.61 -1.19
N PRO A 110 17.32 7.47 -0.74
CA PRO A 110 17.25 6.22 -1.48
C PRO A 110 15.80 5.73 -1.68
N ILE A 111 15.58 4.97 -2.74
CA ILE A 111 14.39 4.15 -2.94
C ILE A 111 14.68 2.76 -2.37
N TYR A 112 13.83 2.24 -1.50
CA TYR A 112 13.98 0.88 -0.98
C TYR A 112 13.03 -0.05 -1.70
N VAL A 113 13.52 -1.23 -2.08
CA VAL A 113 12.70 -2.27 -2.71
C VAL A 113 12.95 -3.64 -2.07
N SER A 114 11.94 -4.51 -1.98
CA SER A 114 12.15 -5.95 -1.75
C SER A 114 12.24 -6.67 -3.07
N GLU A 115 13.17 -7.61 -3.16
CA GLU A 115 13.21 -8.59 -4.22
C GLU A 115 12.36 -9.82 -3.85
N GLU A 116 11.54 -10.23 -4.81
CA GLU A 116 10.69 -11.43 -4.78
C GLU A 116 11.39 -12.62 -5.44
N GLU A 117 10.83 -13.82 -5.25
CA GLU A 117 11.40 -15.07 -5.77
C GLU A 117 11.51 -15.12 -7.30
N ASP A 118 10.59 -14.45 -8.00
CA ASP A 118 10.60 -14.31 -9.46
C ASP A 118 11.58 -13.22 -9.96
N GLY A 119 12.37 -12.64 -9.05
CA GLY A 119 13.33 -11.57 -9.32
C GLY A 119 12.69 -10.19 -9.51
N THR A 120 11.39 -10.04 -9.31
CA THR A 120 10.72 -8.74 -9.38
C THR A 120 10.97 -7.91 -8.13
N TRP A 121 10.84 -6.59 -8.26
CA TRP A 121 11.10 -5.64 -7.19
C TRP A 121 9.83 -4.91 -6.77
N ASN A 122 9.57 -4.91 -5.46
CA ASN A 122 8.45 -4.23 -4.84
C ASN A 122 8.93 -3.02 -4.08
N VAL A 123 8.38 -1.85 -4.38
CA VAL A 123 8.77 -0.62 -3.69
C VAL A 123 8.26 -0.61 -2.25
N ILE A 124 9.21 -0.50 -1.31
CA ILE A 124 8.97 -0.46 0.14
C ILE A 124 8.89 0.97 0.64
N ASP A 125 9.79 1.81 0.14
CA ASP A 125 9.84 3.23 0.44
C ASP A 125 10.18 4.01 -0.84
N GLY A 126 9.61 5.21 -0.95
CA GLY A 126 9.81 6.08 -2.11
C GLY A 126 8.80 5.88 -3.23
N LEU A 127 7.68 5.20 -2.98
CA LEU A 127 6.62 5.00 -3.97
C LEU A 127 6.16 6.32 -4.62
N GLN A 128 5.96 7.37 -3.83
CA GLN A 128 5.57 8.69 -4.33
C GLN A 128 6.63 9.33 -5.24
N ARG A 129 7.91 9.10 -4.95
CA ARG A 129 9.04 9.58 -5.77
C ARG A 129 9.06 8.85 -7.11
N VAL A 130 9.02 7.52 -7.10
CA VAL A 130 9.00 6.73 -8.35
C VAL A 130 7.75 7.04 -9.19
N ASN A 131 6.59 7.17 -8.54
CA ASN A 131 5.35 7.53 -9.22
C ASN A 131 5.41 8.95 -9.82
N THR A 132 6.01 9.91 -9.12
CA THR A 132 6.21 11.27 -9.66
C THR A 132 7.03 11.24 -10.95
N PHE A 133 8.16 10.51 -10.97
CA PHE A 133 8.99 10.41 -12.17
C PHE A 133 8.25 9.72 -13.32
N LYS A 134 7.54 8.62 -13.04
CA LYS A 134 6.69 7.93 -14.02
C LYS A 134 5.66 8.89 -14.63
N ARG A 135 4.88 9.56 -13.77
CA ARG A 135 3.81 10.50 -14.18
C ARG A 135 4.36 11.64 -15.03
N PHE A 136 5.47 12.23 -14.61
CA PHE A 136 6.06 13.36 -15.31
C PHE A 136 6.59 12.95 -16.70
N ILE A 137 7.35 11.85 -16.79
CA ILE A 137 7.87 11.33 -18.07
C ILE A 137 6.74 10.96 -19.04
N ASN A 138 5.61 10.46 -18.51
CA ASN A 138 4.42 10.18 -19.31
C ASN A 138 3.59 11.42 -19.68
N ASN A 139 4.02 12.63 -19.28
CA ASN A 139 3.31 13.90 -19.48
C ASN A 139 1.95 14.02 -18.77
N GLU A 140 1.78 13.33 -17.63
CA GLU A 140 0.52 13.31 -16.88
C GLU A 140 0.27 14.60 -16.08
N PHE A 141 1.30 15.43 -15.88
CA PHE A 141 1.16 16.76 -15.26
C PHE A 141 2.17 17.77 -15.81
N LYS A 142 1.95 19.05 -15.47
CA LYS A 142 2.84 20.18 -15.78
C LYS A 142 3.43 20.73 -14.50
N LEU A 143 4.69 21.16 -14.57
CA LEU A 143 5.41 21.73 -13.44
C LEU A 143 4.65 22.96 -12.91
N ARG A 144 4.49 23.05 -11.58
CA ARG A 144 3.88 24.20 -10.92
C ARG A 144 4.51 24.46 -9.57
N GLY A 145 4.61 25.73 -9.19
CA GLY A 145 5.15 26.14 -7.89
C GLY A 145 6.65 25.99 -7.76
N LEU A 146 7.39 25.98 -8.88
CA LEU A 146 8.86 26.00 -8.88
C LEU A 146 9.38 27.38 -8.50
N GLU A 147 10.35 27.42 -7.58
CA GLU A 147 10.95 28.66 -7.06
C GLU A 147 12.34 28.91 -7.64
N ALA A 148 13.16 27.86 -7.81
CA ALA A 148 14.50 27.97 -8.38
C ALA A 148 14.47 28.04 -9.92
N PHE A 149 13.48 27.40 -10.54
CA PHE A 149 13.28 27.44 -12.00
C PHE A 149 11.86 27.90 -12.39
N PRO A 150 11.46 29.13 -12.05
CA PRO A 150 10.10 29.62 -12.30
C PRO A 150 9.72 29.60 -13.79
N GLN A 151 10.67 29.73 -14.70
CA GLN A 151 10.51 29.66 -16.15
C GLN A 151 10.10 28.28 -16.68
N LEU A 152 10.30 27.22 -15.89
CA LEU A 152 9.90 25.86 -16.24
C LEU A 152 8.47 25.53 -15.77
N ASN A 153 7.84 26.42 -14.99
CA ASN A 153 6.42 26.26 -14.67
C ASN A 153 5.59 26.17 -15.96
N LYS A 154 4.56 25.34 -15.93
CA LYS A 154 3.68 24.96 -17.05
C LYS A 154 4.33 24.07 -18.13
N SER A 155 5.61 23.74 -18.02
CA SER A 155 6.24 22.71 -18.85
C SER A 155 5.91 21.30 -18.33
N ASN A 156 5.66 20.38 -19.25
CA ASN A 156 5.68 18.93 -19.02
C ASN A 156 6.97 18.34 -19.64
N TYR A 157 7.19 17.04 -19.47
CA TYR A 157 8.40 16.37 -19.97
C TYR A 157 8.65 16.59 -21.47
N LYS A 158 7.62 16.60 -22.32
CA LYS A 158 7.73 16.85 -23.76
C LYS A 158 8.12 18.29 -24.10
N THR A 159 7.73 19.25 -23.27
CA THR A 159 7.94 20.69 -23.50
C THR A 159 9.12 21.28 -22.71
N LEU A 160 9.82 20.45 -21.92
CA LEU A 160 11.07 20.84 -21.29
C LEU A 160 12.11 21.20 -22.35
N ASN A 161 12.92 22.22 -22.06
CA ASN A 161 14.08 22.52 -22.89
C ASN A 161 15.08 21.34 -22.84
N PRO A 162 15.89 21.12 -23.89
CA PRO A 162 16.79 19.96 -23.97
C PRO A 162 17.76 19.84 -22.79
N LYS A 163 18.25 20.96 -22.25
CA LYS A 163 19.19 20.96 -21.13
C LYS A 163 18.53 20.44 -19.85
N ALA A 164 17.37 20.96 -19.48
CA ALA A 164 16.63 20.50 -18.30
C ALA A 164 16.19 19.03 -18.46
N LYS A 165 15.79 18.64 -19.67
CA LYS A 165 15.43 17.26 -19.97
C LYS A 165 16.61 16.30 -19.78
N ASN A 166 17.80 16.64 -20.25
CA ASN A 166 18.98 15.79 -20.08
C ASN A 166 19.37 15.66 -18.60
N ILE A 167 19.36 16.76 -17.83
CA ILE A 167 19.62 16.71 -16.37
C ILE A 167 18.61 15.79 -15.68
N LEU A 168 17.34 15.86 -16.06
CA LEU A 168 16.31 14.99 -15.51
C LEU A 168 16.49 13.52 -15.93
N ASP A 169 16.74 13.25 -17.22
CA ASP A 169 16.92 11.89 -17.75
C ASP A 169 18.11 11.18 -17.07
N ASP A 170 19.22 11.91 -16.88
CA ASP A 170 20.50 11.42 -16.37
C ASP A 170 20.61 11.53 -14.84
N GLY A 171 19.66 12.19 -14.18
CA GLY A 171 19.62 12.31 -12.73
C GLY A 171 19.64 10.93 -12.07
N ASN A 172 20.60 10.68 -11.18
CA ASN A 172 20.79 9.38 -10.56
C ASN A 172 20.04 9.27 -9.24
N LEU A 173 19.40 8.12 -9.03
CA LEU A 173 18.76 7.74 -7.78
C LEU A 173 19.41 6.48 -7.24
N ARG A 174 19.61 6.48 -5.93
CA ARG A 174 20.05 5.29 -5.21
C ARG A 174 18.87 4.38 -4.94
N ILE A 175 19.00 3.11 -5.30
CA ILE A 175 18.07 2.03 -4.99
C ILE A 175 18.75 1.05 -4.06
N ILE A 176 18.11 0.72 -2.94
CA ILE A 176 18.57 -0.29 -2.01
C ILE A 176 17.61 -1.47 -2.11
N VAL A 177 18.11 -2.57 -2.68
CA VAL A 177 17.37 -3.81 -2.85
C VAL A 177 17.58 -4.69 -1.63
N ILE A 178 16.52 -5.01 -0.91
CA ILE A 178 16.51 -6.03 0.13
C ILE A 178 16.26 -7.36 -0.55
N THR A 179 17.28 -8.21 -0.62
CA THR A 179 17.24 -9.41 -1.45
C THR A 179 16.28 -10.46 -0.90
N GLN A 180 15.88 -11.41 -1.75
CA GLN A 180 15.02 -12.52 -1.37
C GLN A 180 15.58 -13.37 -0.21
N ASP A 181 16.91 -13.44 -0.08
CA ASP A 181 17.63 -14.19 0.98
C ASP A 181 17.52 -13.56 2.38
N SER A 182 16.88 -12.40 2.49
CA SER A 182 16.62 -11.75 3.78
C SER A 182 15.45 -12.41 4.50
N ASN A 183 15.51 -12.47 5.83
CA ASN A 183 14.40 -13.00 6.63
C ASN A 183 13.11 -12.18 6.38
N PRO A 184 11.95 -12.80 6.05
CA PRO A 184 10.69 -12.11 5.81
C PRO A 184 10.21 -11.22 6.97
N GLU A 185 10.41 -11.62 8.23
CA GLU A 185 10.07 -10.79 9.39
C GLU A 185 10.96 -9.53 9.46
N MET A 186 12.22 -9.65 9.07
CA MET A 186 13.12 -8.49 8.99
C MET A 186 12.74 -7.57 7.84
N LYS A 187 12.27 -8.09 6.69
CA LYS A 187 11.73 -7.27 5.60
C LYS A 187 10.52 -6.45 6.10
N TYR A 188 9.62 -7.08 6.87
CA TYR A 188 8.49 -6.42 7.53
C TYR A 188 8.96 -5.30 8.47
N ASP A 189 9.92 -5.58 9.34
CA ASP A 189 10.42 -4.61 10.31
C ASP A 189 11.12 -3.42 9.64
N ILE A 190 11.90 -3.66 8.57
CA ILE A 190 12.52 -2.59 7.78
C ILE A 190 11.44 -1.73 7.14
N PHE A 191 10.42 -2.35 6.54
CA PHE A 191 9.29 -1.63 5.95
C PHE A 191 8.64 -0.71 6.97
N MET A 192 8.32 -1.24 8.16
CA MET A 192 7.74 -0.45 9.24
C MET A 192 8.65 0.70 9.65
N ARG A 193 9.95 0.45 9.84
CA ARG A 193 10.92 1.49 10.26
C ARG A 193 11.06 2.60 9.24
N LEU A 194 11.11 2.28 7.95
CA LEU A 194 11.21 3.27 6.88
C LEU A 194 9.94 4.12 6.77
N ASN A 195 8.77 3.52 7.02
CA ASN A 195 7.49 4.21 6.90
C ASN A 195 7.05 4.96 8.18
N ARG A 196 7.74 4.80 9.32
CA ARG A 196 7.43 5.51 10.58
C ARG A 196 7.43 7.04 10.47
N GLY A 197 8.17 7.62 9.52
CA GLY A 197 8.18 9.07 9.25
C GLY A 197 7.18 9.53 8.18
N SER A 198 6.47 8.61 7.54
CA SER A 198 5.44 8.85 6.52
C SER A 198 4.06 8.43 7.05
N VAL A 199 3.02 8.49 6.22
CA VAL A 199 1.73 7.85 6.56
C VAL A 199 2.00 6.36 6.79
N SER A 200 1.98 5.93 8.05
CA SER A 200 2.30 4.56 8.43
C SER A 200 1.25 3.61 7.88
N LEU A 201 1.68 2.54 7.20
CA LEU A 201 0.78 1.46 6.79
C LEU A 201 0.27 0.70 8.01
N THR A 202 -0.97 0.22 7.93
CA THR A 202 -1.49 -0.77 8.89
C THR A 202 -0.77 -2.10 8.68
N GLU A 203 -0.82 -2.97 9.69
CA GLU A 203 -0.23 -4.30 9.57
C GLU A 203 -0.85 -5.10 8.42
N GLN A 204 -2.14 -4.91 8.15
CA GLN A 204 -2.82 -5.55 7.03
C GLN A 204 -2.42 -4.98 5.67
N GLU A 205 -2.27 -3.66 5.54
CA GLU A 205 -1.70 -3.04 4.35
C GLU A 205 -0.30 -3.59 4.07
N LEU A 206 0.50 -3.78 5.12
CA LEU A 206 1.82 -4.38 5.00
C LEU A 206 1.77 -5.86 4.61
N ARG A 207 0.87 -6.66 5.22
CA ARG A 207 0.65 -8.06 4.83
C ARG A 207 0.25 -8.18 3.36
N ASN A 208 -0.64 -7.31 2.88
CA ASN A 208 -1.02 -7.30 1.48
C ASN A 208 0.17 -6.96 0.56
N CYS A 209 1.08 -6.09 1.01
CA CYS A 209 2.31 -5.74 0.29
C CYS A 209 3.24 -6.94 0.12
N LEU A 210 3.52 -7.63 1.24
CA LEU A 210 4.55 -8.66 1.35
C LEU A 210 4.10 -10.05 0.92
N PHE A 211 2.82 -10.37 1.06
CA PHE A 211 2.29 -11.72 0.78
C PHE A 211 1.30 -11.65 -0.37
N ARG A 212 1.81 -11.56 -1.61
CA ARG A 212 0.96 -11.48 -2.81
C ARG A 212 0.70 -12.87 -3.39
N GLY A 213 -0.46 -13.06 -3.98
CA GLY A 213 -0.79 -14.34 -4.61
C GLY A 213 -2.26 -14.67 -4.44
N ASN A 214 -2.60 -15.91 -4.80
CA ASN A 214 -3.99 -16.35 -4.93
C ASN A 214 -4.80 -16.13 -3.65
N PHE A 215 -4.23 -16.45 -2.47
CA PHE A 215 -4.94 -16.28 -1.21
C PHE A 215 -5.16 -14.80 -0.85
N ASN A 216 -4.16 -13.94 -1.04
CA ASN A 216 -4.33 -12.50 -0.80
C ASN A 216 -5.30 -11.86 -1.80
N ASN A 217 -5.32 -12.33 -3.06
CA ASN A 217 -6.31 -11.91 -4.05
C ASN A 217 -7.73 -12.36 -3.65
N LEU A 218 -7.88 -13.59 -3.16
CA LEU A 218 -9.16 -14.08 -2.61
C LEU A 218 -9.68 -13.19 -1.48
N ILE A 219 -8.81 -12.77 -0.54
CA ILE A 219 -9.22 -11.85 0.54
C ILE A 219 -9.76 -10.54 -0.05
N LYS A 220 -9.08 -9.95 -1.04
CA LYS A 220 -9.57 -8.73 -1.70
C LYS A 220 -10.88 -8.95 -2.45
N ASP A 221 -11.04 -10.09 -3.11
CA ASP A 221 -12.28 -10.43 -3.81
C ASP A 221 -13.45 -10.53 -2.82
N LEU A 222 -13.21 -11.13 -1.64
CA LEU A 222 -14.19 -11.22 -0.57
C LEU A 222 -14.56 -9.86 0.02
N CYS A 223 -13.62 -8.91 0.14
CA CYS A 223 -13.92 -7.54 0.56
C CYS A 223 -14.94 -6.83 -0.35
N ASN A 224 -15.03 -7.23 -1.63
CA ASN A 224 -15.98 -6.66 -2.58
C ASN A 224 -17.34 -7.38 -2.59
N ASN A 225 -17.56 -8.36 -1.71
CA ASN A 225 -18.81 -9.11 -1.67
C ASN A 225 -19.94 -8.27 -1.03
N ASP A 226 -21.04 -8.06 -1.76
CA ASP A 226 -22.18 -7.24 -1.29
C ASP A 226 -22.77 -7.68 0.05
N LYS A 227 -22.81 -9.00 0.32
CA LYS A 227 -23.32 -9.50 1.61
C LYS A 227 -22.37 -9.17 2.74
N LEU A 228 -21.06 -9.32 2.51
CA LEU A 228 -20.05 -8.97 3.51
C LEU A 228 -20.04 -7.47 3.78
N LEU A 229 -20.08 -6.64 2.72
CA LEU A 229 -20.23 -5.20 2.83
C LEU A 229 -21.46 -4.81 3.65
N SER A 230 -22.62 -5.44 3.37
CA SER A 230 -23.85 -5.22 4.13
C SER A 230 -23.74 -5.63 5.60
N ILE A 231 -23.07 -6.75 5.91
CA ILE A 231 -22.85 -7.21 7.30
C ILE A 231 -21.95 -6.23 8.05
N LEU A 232 -20.92 -5.72 7.40
CA LEU A 232 -19.96 -4.77 7.97
C LEU A 232 -20.46 -3.32 7.94
N GLY A 233 -21.63 -3.06 7.36
CA GLY A 233 -22.16 -1.69 7.21
C GLY A 233 -21.39 -0.82 6.21
N LEU A 234 -20.58 -1.43 5.34
CA LEU A 234 -19.76 -0.74 4.36
C LEU A 234 -20.46 -0.61 3.00
N GLN A 235 -20.18 0.48 2.28
CA GLN A 235 -20.59 0.65 0.87
C GLN A 235 -19.52 0.18 -0.12
N LYS A 236 -18.28 0.08 0.33
CA LYS A 236 -17.10 -0.33 -0.45
C LYS A 236 -16.02 -0.85 0.49
N PRO A 237 -15.01 -1.60 -0.01
CA PRO A 237 -13.91 -2.06 0.82
C PRO A 237 -13.27 -0.96 1.66
N HIS A 238 -12.87 -1.31 2.89
CA HIS A 238 -12.34 -0.34 3.84
C HIS A 238 -10.99 0.20 3.36
N LYS A 239 -10.82 1.54 3.38
CA LYS A 239 -9.62 2.19 2.81
C LYS A 239 -8.30 1.72 3.42
N ARG A 240 -8.32 1.39 4.72
CA ARG A 240 -7.15 0.92 5.49
C ARG A 240 -7.08 -0.62 5.64
N MET A 241 -7.87 -1.35 4.84
CA MET A 241 -7.92 -2.82 4.80
C MET A 241 -8.34 -3.50 6.12
N ALA A 242 -9.14 -2.85 6.96
CA ALA A 242 -9.59 -3.43 8.23
C ALA A 242 -10.55 -4.61 8.02
N ASP A 243 -11.38 -4.53 6.99
CA ASP A 243 -12.22 -5.62 6.47
C ASP A 243 -11.38 -6.81 5.99
N ALA A 244 -10.29 -6.57 5.26
CA ALA A 244 -9.38 -7.61 4.82
C ALA A 244 -8.69 -8.32 6.00
N GLU A 245 -8.33 -7.57 7.06
CA GLU A 245 -7.77 -8.17 8.27
C GLU A 245 -8.81 -9.04 8.98
N LEU A 246 -10.05 -8.60 9.06
CA LEU A 246 -11.14 -9.37 9.68
C LEU A 246 -11.35 -10.71 8.95
N ILE A 247 -11.36 -10.69 7.62
CA ILE A 247 -11.43 -11.90 6.78
C ILE A 247 -10.22 -12.81 7.03
N LEU A 248 -9.02 -12.23 7.09
CA LEU A 248 -7.79 -12.99 7.37
C LEU A 248 -7.82 -13.63 8.76
N ARG A 249 -8.28 -12.89 9.78
CA ARG A 249 -8.47 -13.39 11.15
C ARG A 249 -9.45 -14.55 11.15
N TYR A 250 -10.57 -14.44 10.44
CA TYR A 250 -11.53 -15.54 10.31
C TYR A 250 -10.85 -16.80 9.77
N PHE A 251 -10.17 -16.73 8.62
CA PHE A 251 -9.51 -17.91 8.04
C PHE A 251 -8.42 -18.49 8.95
N ALA A 252 -7.59 -17.64 9.55
CA ALA A 252 -6.52 -18.08 10.43
C ALA A 252 -7.08 -18.80 11.67
N LEU A 253 -8.12 -18.24 12.30
CA LEU A 253 -8.76 -18.83 13.47
C LEU A 253 -9.53 -20.10 13.09
N SER A 254 -10.42 -20.05 12.10
CA SER A 254 -11.25 -21.19 11.71
C SER A 254 -10.42 -22.36 11.18
N GLY A 255 -9.34 -22.06 10.43
CA GLY A 255 -8.46 -23.08 9.87
C GLY A 255 -7.54 -23.76 10.89
N ASN A 256 -7.32 -23.14 12.06
CA ASN A 256 -6.48 -23.71 13.12
C ASN A 256 -7.28 -24.12 14.36
N PHE A 257 -8.60 -23.91 14.39
CA PHE A 257 -9.45 -24.34 15.48
C PHE A 257 -9.83 -25.82 15.32
N ASN A 258 -9.48 -26.62 16.31
CA ASN A 258 -9.89 -28.02 16.36
C ASN A 258 -11.20 -28.13 17.15
N TRP A 259 -12.28 -28.51 16.46
CA TRP A 259 -13.63 -28.59 17.04
C TRP A 259 -13.80 -29.70 18.08
N ASP A 260 -13.09 -30.82 17.93
CA ASP A 260 -13.18 -31.95 18.85
C ASP A 260 -12.54 -31.64 20.20
N THR A 261 -11.38 -31.00 20.16
CA THR A 261 -10.60 -30.63 21.35
C THR A 261 -10.93 -29.23 21.87
N GLN A 262 -11.69 -28.46 21.10
CA GLN A 262 -12.00 -27.04 21.33
C GLN A 262 -10.75 -26.18 21.58
N LYS A 263 -9.65 -26.51 20.90
CA LYS A 263 -8.36 -25.83 21.04
C LYS A 263 -7.95 -25.16 19.74
N LEU A 264 -7.41 -23.96 19.88
CA LEU A 264 -6.79 -23.24 18.77
C LEU A 264 -5.31 -23.64 18.68
N GLY A 265 -4.94 -24.31 17.59
CA GLY A 265 -3.57 -24.66 17.28
C GLY A 265 -2.77 -23.46 16.77
N LYS A 266 -1.43 -23.52 16.89
CA LYS A 266 -0.46 -22.53 16.38
C LYS A 266 -0.59 -21.08 16.89
N TYR A 267 -1.65 -20.72 17.60
CA TYR A 267 -1.81 -19.39 18.20
C TYR A 267 -1.10 -19.31 19.56
N ASN A 268 -0.19 -18.35 19.70
CA ASN A 268 0.62 -18.15 20.91
C ASN A 268 0.22 -16.92 21.73
N GLY A 269 -0.94 -16.33 21.46
CA GLY A 269 -1.40 -15.08 22.08
C GLY A 269 -1.14 -13.82 21.22
N VAL A 270 -0.22 -13.86 20.27
CA VAL A 270 0.14 -12.69 19.45
C VAL A 270 -0.51 -12.77 18.07
N MET A 271 -1.57 -11.98 17.85
CA MET A 271 -2.35 -12.01 16.60
C MET A 271 -1.50 -11.66 15.39
N LYS A 272 -0.64 -10.64 15.48
CA LYS A 272 0.26 -10.22 14.40
C LYS A 272 1.10 -11.37 13.85
N THR A 273 1.85 -12.06 14.73
CA THR A 273 2.72 -13.18 14.34
C THR A 273 1.87 -14.31 13.78
N PHE A 274 0.73 -14.60 14.39
CA PHE A 274 -0.19 -15.64 13.94
C PHE A 274 -0.69 -15.40 12.51
N LEU A 275 -1.16 -14.18 12.19
CA LEU A 275 -1.63 -13.83 10.85
C LEU A 275 -0.48 -13.85 9.83
N ASN A 276 0.70 -13.32 10.20
CA ASN A 276 1.88 -13.31 9.34
C ASN A 276 2.36 -14.73 9.00
N THR A 277 2.37 -15.63 9.97
CA THR A 277 2.70 -17.05 9.74
C THR A 277 1.66 -17.71 8.85
N TYR A 278 0.37 -17.53 9.15
CA TYR A 278 -0.73 -18.16 8.40
C TYR A 278 -0.74 -17.75 6.92
N ILE A 279 -0.65 -16.45 6.63
CA ILE A 279 -0.63 -15.96 5.25
C ILE A 279 0.63 -16.38 4.50
N LYS A 280 1.78 -16.48 5.20
CA LYS A 280 3.04 -16.97 4.61
C LYS A 280 2.96 -18.45 4.23
N GLU A 281 2.38 -19.29 5.08
CA GLU A 281 2.15 -20.72 4.77
C GLU A 281 1.31 -20.87 3.49
N LEU A 282 0.22 -20.09 3.36
CA LEU A 282 -0.66 -20.12 2.19
C LEU A 282 -0.06 -19.43 0.95
N HIS A 283 0.87 -18.51 1.13
CA HIS A 283 1.63 -17.90 0.05
C HIS A 283 2.62 -18.89 -0.57
N ALA A 284 3.35 -19.65 0.28
CA ALA A 284 4.34 -20.62 -0.17
C ALA A 284 3.70 -21.89 -0.77
N ALA A 285 2.49 -22.24 -0.33
CA ALA A 285 1.71 -23.29 -0.96
C ALA A 285 1.24 -22.82 -2.34
N VAL A 286 1.89 -23.31 -3.41
CA VAL A 286 1.30 -23.26 -4.76
C VAL A 286 -0.09 -23.89 -4.63
N ILE A 287 -1.15 -23.09 -4.69
CA ILE A 287 -2.52 -23.60 -4.71
C ILE A 287 -2.70 -24.23 -6.10
N SER A 288 -2.19 -25.44 -6.28
CA SER A 288 -2.40 -26.30 -7.45
C SER A 288 -3.79 -26.93 -7.45
N ASP A 289 -4.59 -26.66 -6.41
CA ASP A 289 -5.92 -27.22 -6.30
C ASP A 289 -6.87 -26.23 -5.62
N THR A 290 -7.65 -25.52 -6.45
CA THR A 290 -8.78 -24.70 -5.98
C THR A 290 -9.92 -25.58 -5.43
N SER A 291 -9.80 -26.91 -5.47
CA SER A 291 -10.79 -27.82 -4.87
C SER A 291 -10.55 -28.12 -3.38
N ALA A 292 -9.36 -27.85 -2.84
CA ALA A 292 -9.00 -28.23 -1.46
C ALA A 292 -9.45 -27.23 -0.38
N VAL A 293 -9.96 -26.06 -0.75
CA VAL A 293 -10.64 -25.18 0.19
C VAL A 293 -12.04 -24.86 -0.33
N ASN A 294 -12.92 -25.85 -0.17
CA ASN A 294 -14.31 -25.77 -0.59
C ASN A 294 -15.09 -24.86 0.37
N PHE A 295 -14.89 -23.55 0.27
CA PHE A 295 -15.66 -22.53 1.01
C PHE A 295 -17.11 -22.37 0.51
N ARG A 296 -17.55 -23.20 -0.46
CA ARG A 296 -18.90 -23.17 -1.05
C ARG A 296 -19.93 -24.06 -0.33
N THR A 297 -19.58 -24.74 0.77
CA THR A 297 -20.54 -25.57 1.53
C THR A 297 -21.24 -24.85 2.67
N LEU A 298 -21.15 -23.53 2.79
CA LEU A 298 -22.16 -22.74 3.52
C LEU A 298 -23.44 -22.62 2.68
N LYS A 299 -24.05 -23.77 2.36
CA LYS A 299 -25.48 -23.80 2.05
C LYS A 299 -26.20 -23.60 3.36
N THR A 300 -26.86 -22.46 3.48
CA THR A 300 -27.94 -22.20 4.42
C THR A 300 -28.95 -23.36 4.36
N GLU A 301 -29.01 -24.15 5.42
CA GLU A 301 -30.25 -24.78 5.87
C GLU A 301 -30.85 -23.90 6.97
#